data_AF-A0A7X9KGY0-F1
#
_entry.id   AF-A0A7X9KGY0-F1
#
_cell.length_a   1.000
_cell.length_b   1.000
_cell.length_c   1.000
_cell.angle_alpha   90.00
_cell.angle_beta   90.00
_cell.angle_gamma   90.00
#
_symmetry.space_group_name_H-M   'P 1'
#
loop_
_entity.id
_entity.type
_entity.pdbx_description
1 polymer ?
#
loop_
_entity_poly.entity_id
_entity_poly.type
_entity_poly.pdbx_seq_one_letter_code
_entity_poly.pdbx_strand_id
1 'polypeptide(L)'
;DDPGGRLAALAAGCRPDTWIFAGGRPDALRQLYGHWTTVVRRSRTGVVHTGGSDLDGDLLGVVLPRRTPIPARPGLAWLVAGGSVHLTQVALQVHPRQDRPLTPVP
;
A
#
# COMPACT_ATOMS: atom_id res chain seq x y z
N ASP A 1 4.42 10.22 12.57
CA ASP A 1 5.31 9.75 13.64
C ASP A 1 4.51 9.00 14.70
N ASP A 2 5.15 8.39 15.69
CA ASP A 2 4.49 7.65 16.78
C ASP A 2 5.14 7.92 18.16
N PRO A 3 5.04 9.16 18.70
CA PRO A 3 5.76 9.53 19.92
C PRO A 3 5.41 8.66 21.14
N GLY A 4 4.19 8.11 21.18
CA GLY A 4 3.72 7.24 22.24
C GLY A 4 3.88 5.74 21.97
N GLY A 5 4.47 5.34 20.85
CA GLY A 5 4.66 3.93 20.48
C GLY A 5 3.37 3.14 20.26
N ARG A 6 2.22 3.81 20.12
CA ARG A 6 0.90 3.16 20.07
C ARG A 6 0.69 2.46 18.74
N LEU A 7 1.16 3.06 17.65
CA LEU A 7 1.10 2.44 16.31
C LEU A 7 2.07 1.27 16.21
N ALA A 8 3.27 1.40 16.78
CA ALA A 8 4.22 0.31 16.89
C ALA A 8 3.66 -0.86 17.70
N ALA A 9 3.05 -0.59 18.85
CA ALA A 9 2.41 -1.62 19.68
C ALA A 9 1.24 -2.29 18.96
N LEU A 10 0.39 -1.52 18.26
CA LEU A 10 -0.72 -2.07 17.48
C LEU A 10 -0.21 -2.98 16.36
N ALA A 11 0.80 -2.53 15.61
CA ALA A 11 1.38 -3.29 14.51
C ALA A 11 2.10 -4.55 14.97
N ALA A 12 2.81 -4.49 16.10
CA ALA A 12 3.50 -5.64 16.67
C ALA A 12 2.55 -6.65 17.32
N GLY A 13 1.36 -6.22 17.74
CA GLY A 13 0.39 -7.06 18.43
C GLY A 13 -0.29 -8.12 17.55
N CYS A 14 -0.23 -8.03 16.22
CA CYS A 14 -0.78 -9.02 15.26
C CYS A 14 -2.16 -9.59 15.66
N ARG A 15 -3.12 -8.70 15.97
CA ARG A 15 -4.47 -9.11 16.40
C ARG A 15 -5.27 -9.68 15.21
N PRO A 16 -6.03 -10.76 15.39
CA PRO A 16 -6.71 -11.46 14.29
C PRO A 16 -7.74 -10.60 13.55
N ASP A 17 -8.41 -9.67 14.24
CA ASP A 17 -9.44 -8.80 13.66
C ASP A 17 -8.94 -7.39 13.35
N THR A 18 -7.64 -7.22 13.11
CA THR A 18 -7.03 -5.92 12.84
C THR A 18 -6.15 -5.97 11.61
N TRP A 19 -6.50 -5.15 10.61
CA TRP A 19 -5.68 -4.92 9.42
C TRP A 19 -5.08 -3.53 9.46
N ILE A 20 -3.81 -3.44 9.11
CA ILE A 20 -3.07 -2.19 9.09
C ILE A 20 -2.59 -1.95 7.67
N PHE A 21 -3.08 -0.86 7.09
CA PHE A 21 -2.63 -0.36 5.81
C PHE A 21 -1.83 0.92 6.07
N ALA A 22 -0.61 0.97 5.54
CA ALA A 22 0.26 2.13 5.64
C ALA A 22 0.75 2.53 4.24
N GLY A 23 0.60 3.80 3.90
CA GLY A 23 1.03 4.37 2.63
C GLY A 23 2.02 5.52 2.84
N GLY A 24 2.88 5.74 1.86
CA GLY A 24 3.85 6.82 1.88
C GLY A 24 4.77 6.77 0.68
N ARG A 25 5.56 7.82 0.48
CA ARG A 25 6.59 7.80 -0.56
C ARG A 25 7.70 6.80 -0.17
N PRO A 26 8.13 5.91 -1.08
CA PRO A 26 9.11 4.87 -0.77
C PRO A 26 10.46 5.38 -0.25
N ASP A 27 10.95 6.49 -0.80
CA ASP A 27 12.19 7.16 -0.37
C ASP A 27 12.12 7.66 1.08
N ALA A 28 11.06 8.38 1.44
CA ALA A 28 10.84 8.82 2.82
C ALA A 28 10.71 7.62 3.77
N LEU A 29 9.98 6.60 3.35
CA LEU A 29 9.78 5.37 4.11
C LEU A 29 11.09 4.60 4.36
N ARG A 30 12.05 4.61 3.43
CA ARG A 30 13.38 4.00 3.64
C ARG A 30 14.24 4.76 4.65
N GLN A 31 14.10 6.07 4.73
CA GLN A 31 14.91 6.92 5.63
C GLN A 31 14.43 6.88 7.10
N LEU A 32 13.19 6.45 7.33
CA LEU A 32 12.58 6.40 8.66
C LEU A 32 12.99 5.15 9.46
N TYR A 33 14.24 5.13 9.92
CA TYR A 33 14.76 4.09 10.81
C TYR A 33 13.94 4.00 12.10
N GLY A 34 13.64 2.77 12.56
CA GLY A 34 12.89 2.53 13.80
C GLY A 34 11.40 2.90 13.75
N HIS A 35 10.91 3.44 12.63
CA HIS A 35 9.51 3.83 12.50
C HIS A 35 8.58 2.62 12.44
N TRP A 36 7.38 2.74 13.00
CA TRP A 36 6.40 1.64 13.16
C TRP A 36 6.03 0.93 11.84
N THR A 37 6.11 1.64 10.71
CA THR A 37 5.88 1.07 9.37
C THR A 37 6.86 -0.05 9.03
N THR A 38 8.02 -0.11 9.68
CA THR A 38 8.96 -1.24 9.57
C THR A 38 8.30 -2.56 9.99
N VAL A 39 7.44 -2.52 11.02
CA VAL A 39 6.70 -3.71 11.48
C VAL A 39 5.72 -4.16 10.40
N VAL A 40 4.99 -3.22 9.79
CA VAL A 40 4.02 -3.51 8.71
C VAL A 40 4.72 -4.14 7.49
N ARG A 41 5.90 -3.65 7.11
CA ARG A 41 6.67 -4.15 5.96
C ARG A 41 7.10 -5.61 6.11
N ARG A 42 7.24 -6.13 7.34
CA ARG A 42 7.57 -7.55 7.58
C ARG A 42 6.52 -8.51 7.03
N SER A 43 5.30 -8.04 6.80
CA SER A 43 4.25 -8.83 6.11
C SER A 43 4.58 -9.12 4.64
N ARG A 44 5.53 -8.38 4.04
CA ARG A 44 5.95 -8.51 2.64
C ARG A 44 4.77 -8.50 1.66
N THR A 45 3.73 -7.75 2.02
CA THR A 45 2.46 -7.67 1.30
C THR A 45 2.12 -6.21 1.09
N GLY A 46 1.81 -5.83 -0.14
CA GLY A 46 1.51 -4.44 -0.47
C GLY A 46 1.45 -4.15 -1.96
N VAL A 47 1.34 -2.86 -2.28
CA VAL A 47 1.23 -2.37 -3.65
C VAL A 47 2.29 -1.29 -3.87
N VAL A 48 3.01 -1.36 -4.99
CA VAL A 48 4.03 -0.37 -5.39
C VAL A 48 3.68 0.17 -6.76
N HIS A 49 3.44 1.47 -6.88
CA HIS A 49 3.11 2.09 -8.17
C HIS A 49 4.25 1.98 -9.18
N THR A 50 3.93 1.66 -10.44
CA THR A 50 4.95 1.50 -11.50
C THR A 50 5.64 2.81 -11.90
N GLY A 51 5.14 3.96 -11.45
CA GLY A 51 5.79 5.26 -11.66
C GLY A 51 6.97 5.54 -10.72
N GLY A 52 7.24 4.64 -9.77
CA GLY A 52 8.37 4.72 -8.86
C GLY A 52 9.66 4.09 -9.41
N SER A 53 10.61 3.83 -8.52
CA SER A 53 11.88 3.15 -8.83
C SER A 53 11.74 1.64 -8.64
N ASP A 54 12.56 0.84 -9.34
CA ASP A 54 12.68 -0.60 -9.09
C ASP A 54 13.12 -0.94 -7.66
N LEU A 55 13.85 -0.04 -7.00
CA LEU A 55 14.25 -0.12 -5.58
C LEU A 55 13.06 -0.09 -4.61
N ASP A 56 11.88 0.35 -5.05
CA ASP A 56 10.68 0.41 -4.20
C ASP A 56 10.19 -0.98 -3.79
N GLY A 57 10.59 -2.02 -4.52
CA GLY A 57 10.38 -3.41 -4.15
C GLY A 57 11.07 -3.83 -2.84
N ASP A 58 12.20 -3.21 -2.49
CA ASP A 58 12.97 -3.56 -1.29
C ASP A 58 12.15 -3.36 0.00
N LEU A 59 11.21 -2.40 -0.01
CA LEU A 59 10.30 -2.17 1.11
C LEU A 59 9.37 -3.37 1.39
N LEU A 60 9.12 -4.20 0.38
CA LEU A 60 8.35 -5.44 0.47
C LEU A 60 9.25 -6.68 0.30
N GLY A 61 10.56 -6.45 0.21
CA GLY A 61 11.62 -7.45 0.07
C GLY A 61 11.58 -8.24 -1.25
N VAL A 62 11.10 -7.64 -2.33
CA VAL A 62 11.07 -8.24 -3.68
C VAL A 62 11.86 -7.40 -4.66
N VAL A 63 12.36 -8.03 -5.71
CA VAL A 63 12.94 -7.33 -6.87
C VAL A 63 11.83 -7.10 -7.88
N LEU A 64 11.56 -5.84 -8.23
CA LEU A 64 10.53 -5.51 -9.20
C LEU A 64 11.05 -5.69 -10.64
N PRO A 65 10.22 -6.19 -11.57
CA PRO A 65 10.60 -6.25 -12.98
C PRO A 65 10.84 -4.85 -13.56
N ARG A 66 12.00 -4.66 -14.21
CA ARG A 66 12.41 -3.38 -14.81
C ARG A 66 11.69 -3.05 -16.12
N ARG A 67 11.23 -4.07 -16.84
CA ARG A 67 10.53 -3.92 -18.12
C ARG A 67 9.08 -4.32 -17.92
N THR A 68 8.17 -3.40 -18.22
CA THR A 68 6.74 -3.65 -18.24
C THR A 68 6.22 -3.61 -19.67
N PRO A 69 5.22 -4.43 -20.02
CA PRO A 69 4.57 -4.36 -21.32
C PRO A 69 3.71 -3.10 -21.48
N ILE A 70 3.38 -2.42 -20.37
CA ILE A 70 2.52 -1.23 -20.33
C ILE A 70 3.31 -0.10 -19.66
N PRO A 71 3.31 1.13 -20.22
CA PRO A 71 3.93 2.29 -19.59
C PRO A 71 3.32 2.61 -18.22
N ALA A 72 4.12 3.21 -17.33
CA ALA A 72 3.65 3.66 -16.03
C ALA A 72 2.50 4.67 -16.17
N ARG A 73 1.44 4.48 -15.38
CA ARG A 73 0.24 5.32 -15.39
C ARG A 73 -0.47 5.28 -14.03
N PRO A 74 -1.34 6.25 -13.71
CA PRO A 74 -2.13 6.20 -12.48
C PRO A 74 -2.86 4.87 -12.30
N GLY A 75 -2.78 4.32 -11.09
CA GLY A 75 -3.37 3.03 -10.73
C GLY A 75 -2.59 1.80 -11.21
N LEU A 76 -1.68 1.90 -12.18
CA LEU A 76 -0.83 0.76 -12.54
C LEU A 76 0.23 0.54 -11.45
N ALA A 77 0.32 -0.68 -10.95
CA ALA A 77 1.13 -1.02 -9.80
C ALA A 77 1.58 -2.49 -9.80
N TRP A 78 2.60 -2.78 -9.02
CA TRP A 78 3.01 -4.12 -8.63
C TRP A 78 2.29 -4.52 -7.35
N LEU A 79 1.47 -5.56 -7.42
CA LEU A 79 0.91 -6.23 -6.25
C LEU A 79 1.91 -7.27 -5.77
N VAL A 80 2.28 -7.19 -4.50
CA VAL A 80 3.17 -8.13 -3.83
C VAL A 80 2.39 -8.85 -2.74
N ALA A 81 2.38 -10.18 -2.78
CA ALA A 81 1.76 -11.01 -1.75
C ALA A 81 2.42 -12.39 -1.75
N GLY A 82 2.82 -12.90 -0.58
CA GLY A 82 3.44 -14.23 -0.47
C GLY A 82 4.73 -14.40 -1.29
N GLY A 83 5.45 -13.30 -1.57
CA GLY A 83 6.65 -13.30 -2.42
C GLY A 83 6.37 -13.24 -3.93
N SER A 84 5.11 -13.41 -4.36
CA SER A 84 4.71 -13.22 -5.76
C SER A 84 4.59 -11.75 -6.11
N VAL A 85 4.84 -11.42 -7.38
CA VAL A 85 4.78 -10.05 -7.91
C VAL A 85 3.93 -10.04 -9.18
N HIS A 86 2.85 -9.26 -9.19
CA HIS A 86 1.90 -9.18 -10.31
C HIS A 86 1.65 -7.74 -10.74
N LEU A 87 1.75 -7.48 -12.05
CA LEU A 87 1.35 -6.19 -12.61
C LEU A 87 -0.19 -6.08 -12.54
N THR A 88 -0.68 -5.06 -11.84
CA THR A 88 -2.10 -4.91 -11.49
C THR A 88 -2.54 -3.46 -11.72
N GLN A 89 -3.75 -3.27 -12.25
CA GLN A 89 -4.38 -1.96 -12.30
C GLN A 89 -5.31 -1.80 -11.10
N VAL A 90 -4.95 -0.93 -10.17
CA VAL A 90 -5.80 -0.53 -9.04
C VAL A 90 -6.97 0.28 -9.57
N ALA A 91 -8.19 -0.12 -9.17
CA ALA A 91 -9.39 0.60 -9.50
C ALA A 91 -9.47 1.91 -8.70
N LEU A 92 -9.90 2.99 -9.36
CA LEU A 92 -10.35 4.18 -8.66
C LEU A 92 -11.76 3.92 -8.14
N GLN A 93 -11.96 4.00 -6.83
CA GLN A 93 -13.32 4.03 -6.29
C GLN A 93 -13.96 5.37 -6.68
N VAL A 94 -14.79 5.33 -7.72
CA VAL A 94 -15.71 6.43 -8.00
C VAL A 94 -16.94 6.19 -7.14
N HIS A 95 -16.97 6.79 -5.94
CA HIS A 95 -18.20 6.80 -5.16
C HIS A 95 -19.22 7.68 -5.90
N PRO A 96 -20.43 7.20 -6.23
CA PRO A 96 -21.50 8.10 -6.62
C PRO A 96 -21.71 9.10 -5.48
N ARG A 97 -21.75 10.41 -5.75
CA ARG A 97 -22.12 11.40 -4.73
C ARG A 97 -23.41 10.93 -4.04
N GLN A 98 -23.37 10.80 -2.72
CA GLN A 98 -24.52 10.36 -1.92
C GLN A 98 -25.60 11.44 -1.75
N ASP A 99 -25.45 12.62 -2.37
CA ASP A 99 -26.37 13.75 -2.20
C ASP A 99 -27.63 13.71 -3.08
N ARG A 100 -28.06 12.55 -3.59
CA ARG A 100 -29.36 12.46 -4.27
C ARG A 100 -30.44 12.15 -3.23
N PRO A 101 -31.32 13.10 -2.83
CA PRO A 101 -32.46 12.77 -1.99
C PRO A 101 -33.28 11.69 -2.69
N LEU A 102 -33.64 10.64 -1.94
CA LEU A 102 -34.58 9.63 -2.40
C LEU A 102 -35.94 10.31 -2.50
N THR A 103 -36.33 10.75 -3.70
CA THR A 103 -37.73 11.07 -3.96
C THR A 103 -38.53 9.78 -3.78
N PRO A 104 -39.55 9.76 -2.90
CA PRO A 104 -40.45 8.62 -2.83
C PRO A 104 -41.18 8.51 -4.18
N VAL A 105 -41.14 7.32 -4.77
CA VAL A 105 -41.96 6.94 -5.93
C VAL A 105 -43.39 6.70 -5.40
N PRO A 106 -44.44 7.18 -6.10
CA PRO A 106 -45.83 7.12 -5.63
C PRO A 106 -46.35 5.70 -5.39
#